data_AF-A0A931N786-F1
#
_entry.id   AF-A0A931N786-F1
#
_cell.length_a   1.000
_cell.length_b   1.000
_cell.length_c   1.000
_cell.angle_alpha   90.00
_cell.angle_beta   90.00
_cell.angle_gamma   90.00
#
_symmetry.space_group_name_H-M   'P 1'
#
loop_
_entity.id
_entity.type
_entity.pdbx_description
1 polymer ?
#
loop_
_entity_poly.entity_id
_entity_poly.type
_entity_poly.pdbx_seq_one_letter_code
_entity_poly.pdbx_strand_id
1 'polypeptide(L)'
;MRVFTLGEHVRVTIVPECCLCDILPGELAPPLPGFAGFSVAVRDIVETRSYLNERGVPVVETPAGEIMVPSIAGLGTAIIFRQL
;
A
#
# COMPACT_ATOMS: atom_id res chain seq x y z
N MET A 1 8.56 8.19 11.92
CA MET A 1 8.04 8.48 10.56
C MET A 1 8.53 9.84 10.09
N ARG A 2 8.93 9.97 8.83
CA ARG A 2 9.26 11.24 8.15
C ARG A 2 8.51 11.30 6.83
N VAL A 3 7.93 12.45 6.51
CA VAL A 3 7.14 12.65 5.29
C VAL A 3 7.82 13.70 4.44
N PHE A 4 7.96 13.41 3.15
CA PHE A 4 8.50 14.30 2.13
C PHE A 4 7.42 14.53 1.09
N THR A 5 7.20 15.78 0.70
CA THR A 5 6.29 16.15 -0.39
C THR A 5 7.08 16.37 -1.67
N LEU A 6 6.60 15.80 -2.77
CA LEU A 6 7.19 15.93 -4.10
C LEU A 6 6.16 16.63 -5.01
N GLY A 7 6.24 17.95 -5.09
CA GLY A 7 5.17 18.76 -5.70
C GLY A 7 3.90 18.77 -4.84
N GLU A 8 2.75 19.01 -5.46
CA GLU A 8 1.50 19.27 -4.73
C GLU A 8 0.78 18.01 -4.23
N HIS A 9 0.93 16.87 -4.93
CA HIS A 9 0.09 15.69 -4.68
C HIS A 9 0.84 14.41 -4.35
N VAL A 10 2.18 14.40 -4.45
CA VAL A 10 2.97 13.19 -4.20
C VAL A 10 3.62 13.28 -2.83
N ARG A 11 3.49 12.20 -2.04
CA ARG A 11 4.12 12.07 -0.72
C ARG A 11 4.96 10.80 -0.66
N VAL A 12 6.17 10.93 -0.14
CA VAL A 12 7.05 9.80 0.21
C VAL A 12 7.17 9.76 1.72
N THR A 13 6.89 8.60 2.32
CA THR A 13 6.97 8.41 3.76
C THR A 13 8.07 7.42 4.09
N ILE A 14 9.02 7.84 4.92
CA ILE A 14 10.04 6.97 5.51
C ILE A 14 9.53 6.52 6.88
N VAL A 15 9.43 5.21 7.05
CA VAL A 15 8.96 4.55 8.27
C VAL A 15 10.10 3.74 8.88
N PRO A 16 10.25 3.76 10.22
CA PRO A 16 11.10 2.77 10.88
C PRO A 16 10.60 1.36 10.59
N GLU A 17 11.51 0.41 10.40
CA GLU A 17 11.17 -0.99 10.13
C GLU A 17 10.21 -1.57 11.20
N CYS A 18 10.45 -1.27 12.47
CA CYS A 18 9.61 -1.75 13.58
C CYS A 18 8.16 -1.23 13.55
N CYS A 19 7.88 -0.19 12.77
CA CYS A 19 6.54 0.39 12.62
C CYS A 19 5.90 0.03 11.27
N LEU A 20 6.57 -0.75 10.41
CA LEU A 20 6.07 -1.03 9.07
C LEU A 20 4.77 -1.84 9.13
N CYS A 21 4.73 -2.90 9.94
CA CYS A 21 3.54 -3.74 10.13
C CYS A 21 2.32 -2.96 10.65
N ASP A 22 2.55 -1.87 11.40
CA ASP A 22 1.47 -1.02 11.92
C ASP A 22 0.80 -0.18 10.83
N ILE A 23 1.45 -0.03 9.68
CA ILE A 23 0.97 0.78 8.55
C ILE A 23 0.55 -0.12 7.40
N LEU A 24 1.36 -1.14 7.10
CA LEU A 24 1.14 -2.14 6.07
C LEU A 24 1.15 -3.53 6.74
N PRO A 25 -0.04 -4.04 7.14
CA PRO A 25 -0.14 -5.29 7.87
C PRO A 25 0.54 -6.48 7.19
N GLY A 26 1.47 -7.12 7.90
CA GLY A 26 2.18 -8.31 7.42
C GLY A 26 3.38 -8.02 6.49
N GLU A 27 3.67 -6.75 6.19
CA GLU A 27 4.82 -6.37 5.38
C GLU A 27 6.11 -6.30 6.18
N LEU A 28 7.22 -6.64 5.52
CA LEU A 28 8.57 -6.53 6.06
C LEU A 28 9.39 -5.53 5.25
N ALA A 29 10.43 -4.96 5.86
CA ALA A 29 11.31 -4.06 5.13
C ALA A 29 11.99 -4.82 3.98
N PRO A 30 12.02 -4.26 2.75
CA PRO A 30 12.65 -4.92 1.63
C PRO A 30 14.17 -5.05 1.86
N PRO A 31 14.79 -6.19 1.50
CA PRO A 31 16.22 -6.42 1.71
C PRO A 31 17.13 -5.63 0.75
N LEU A 32 16.54 -5.00 -0.27
CA LEU A 32 17.21 -4.18 -1.29
C LEU A 32 16.60 -2.78 -1.33
N PRO A 33 17.32 -1.76 -1.82
CA PRO A 33 16.78 -0.42 -1.99
C PRO A 33 15.50 -0.45 -2.84
N GLY A 34 14.41 0.09 -2.29
CA GLY A 34 13.10 0.12 -2.95
C GLY A 34 12.01 0.64 -2.02
N PHE A 35 10.81 0.82 -2.57
CA PHE A 35 9.63 1.17 -1.78
C PHE A 35 8.96 -0.09 -1.25
N ALA A 36 8.72 -0.13 0.07
CA ALA A 36 7.93 -1.19 0.70
C ALA A 36 6.48 -1.22 0.18
N GLY A 37 5.96 -0.07 -0.26
CA GLY A 37 4.68 0.03 -0.96
C GLY A 37 4.45 1.39 -1.60
N PHE A 38 3.45 1.47 -2.46
CA PHE A 38 3.01 2.73 -3.09
C PHE A 38 1.48 2.79 -3.19
N SER A 39 0.95 4.01 -3.25
CA SER A 39 -0.49 4.21 -3.41
C SER A 39 -0.90 4.45 -4.86
N VAL A 40 -1.96 3.78 -5.29
CA VAL A 40 -2.65 3.99 -6.57
C VAL A 40 -3.97 4.69 -6.31
N ALA A 41 -4.20 5.79 -7.01
CA ALA A 41 -5.46 6.49 -7.00
C ALA A 41 -6.51 5.73 -7.85
N VAL A 42 -7.69 5.51 -7.28
CA VAL A 42 -8.83 4.88 -7.96
C VAL A 42 -10.08 5.76 -7.84
N ARG A 43 -11.04 5.55 -8.74
CA ARG A 43 -12.30 6.30 -8.74
C ARG A 43 -13.31 5.75 -7.72
N ASP A 44 -13.38 4.43 -7.59
CA ASP A 44 -14.30 3.73 -6.70
C ASP A 44 -13.56 2.58 -6.01
N ILE A 45 -13.40 2.68 -4.69
CA ILE A 45 -12.68 1.69 -3.89
C ILE A 45 -13.45 0.37 -3.74
N VAL A 46 -14.78 0.42 -3.79
CA VAL A 46 -15.66 -0.75 -3.67
C VAL A 46 -15.61 -1.56 -4.96
N GLU A 47 -15.71 -0.89 -6.12
CA GLU A 47 -15.55 -1.53 -7.42
C GLU A 47 -14.14 -2.13 -7.58
N THR A 48 -13.12 -1.39 -7.15
CA THR A 48 -11.72 -1.88 -7.14
C THR A 48 -11.57 -3.14 -6.29
N ARG A 49 -12.13 -3.16 -5.08
CA ARG A 49 -12.12 -4.36 -4.23
C ARG A 49 -12.84 -5.54 -4.89
N SER A 50 -14.03 -5.33 -5.47
CA SER A 50 -14.77 -6.39 -6.17
C SER A 50 -13.94 -6.96 -7.31
N TYR A 51 -13.36 -6.09 -8.13
CA TYR A 51 -12.52 -6.45 -9.27
C TYR A 51 -11.32 -7.33 -8.87
N LEU A 52 -10.66 -6.99 -7.76
CA LEU A 52 -9.52 -7.75 -7.22
C LEU A 52 -9.96 -9.10 -6.67
N ASN A 53 -11.03 -9.13 -5.87
CA ASN A 53 -11.57 -10.36 -5.28
C ASN A 53 -12.06 -11.36 -6.34
N GLU A 54 -12.75 -10.88 -7.39
CA GLU A 54 -13.20 -11.71 -8.51
C GLU A 54 -12.05 -12.39 -9.26
N ARG A 55 -10.85 -11.82 -9.20
CA ARG A 55 -9.63 -12.35 -9.80
C ARG A 55 -8.78 -13.17 -8.84
N GLY A 56 -9.26 -13.38 -7.62
CA GLY A 56 -8.53 -14.09 -6.58
C GLY A 56 -7.28 -13.36 -6.10
N VAL A 57 -7.19 -12.04 -6.31
CA VAL A 57 -6.08 -11.25 -5.78
C VAL A 57 -6.32 -11.03 -4.29
N PRO A 58 -5.35 -11.36 -3.40
CA PRO A 58 -5.53 -11.15 -1.97
C PRO A 58 -5.61 -9.67 -1.65
N VAL A 59 -6.62 -9.30 -0.86
CA VAL A 59 -6.86 -7.93 -0.40
C VAL A 59 -6.88 -7.90 1.12
N VAL A 60 -6.15 -6.94 1.69
CA VAL A 60 -6.06 -6.69 3.14
C VAL A 60 -6.47 -5.24 3.40
N GLU A 61 -7.11 -4.98 4.54
CA GLU A 61 -7.40 -3.61 5.00
C GLU A 61 -6.22 -3.05 5.79
N THR A 62 -5.84 -1.82 5.51
CA THR A 62 -4.89 -1.09 6.34
C THR A 62 -5.61 -0.51 7.56
N PRO A 63 -4.90 -0.18 8.65
CA PRO A 63 -5.50 0.51 9.80
C PRO A 63 -6.10 1.88 9.47
N ALA A 64 -5.73 2.47 8.32
CA ALA A 64 -6.31 3.71 7.82
C ALA A 64 -7.61 3.50 7.02
N GLY A 65 -8.11 2.26 6.92
CA GLY A 65 -9.33 1.91 6.17
C GLY A 65 -9.13 1.84 4.66
N GLU A 66 -7.89 1.84 4.18
CA GLU A 66 -7.56 1.64 2.77
C GLU A 66 -7.53 0.14 2.47
N ILE A 67 -7.63 -0.24 1.20
CA ILE A 67 -7.38 -1.61 0.77
C ILE A 67 -5.97 -1.71 0.18
N MET A 68 -5.30 -2.82 0.42
CA MET A 68 -3.99 -3.10 -0.16
C MET A 68 -3.89 -4.52 -0.69
N VAL A 69 -3.07 -4.69 -1.72
CA VAL A 69 -2.54 -5.98 -2.16
C VAL A 69 -1.17 -6.17 -1.50
N PRO A 70 -0.98 -7.23 -0.69
CA PRO A 70 0.29 -7.49 -0.03
C PRO A 70 1.44 -7.74 -1.01
N SER A 71 2.67 -7.47 -0.61
CA SER A 71 3.86 -7.58 -1.48
C SER A 71 4.07 -8.97 -2.07
N ILE A 72 3.68 -10.03 -1.35
CA ILE A 72 3.75 -11.42 -1.85
C ILE A 72 2.91 -11.63 -3.11
N ALA A 73 1.82 -10.88 -3.27
CA ALA A 73 0.99 -10.87 -4.47
C ALA A 73 1.30 -9.68 -5.40
N GLY A 74 1.91 -8.62 -4.88
CA GLY A 74 2.33 -7.42 -5.60
C GLY A 74 3.76 -7.47 -6.15
N LEU A 75 4.35 -8.66 -6.32
CA LEU A 75 5.70 -8.85 -6.87
C LEU A 75 6.81 -8.13 -6.07
N GLY A 76 6.71 -8.15 -4.73
CA GLY A 76 7.72 -7.61 -3.83
C GLY A 76 7.44 -6.19 -3.32
N THR A 77 6.28 -5.60 -3.61
CA THR A 77 5.88 -4.31 -3.07
C THR A 77 4.37 -4.27 -2.79
N ALA A 78 3.97 -3.67 -1.68
CA ALA A 78 2.56 -3.53 -1.34
C ALA A 78 1.90 -2.44 -2.20
N ILE A 79 0.73 -2.73 -2.76
CA ILE A 79 -0.03 -1.79 -3.58
C ILE A 79 -1.25 -1.33 -2.79
N ILE A 80 -1.26 -0.06 -2.38
CA ILE A 80 -2.34 0.54 -1.59
C ILE A 80 -3.28 1.28 -2.53
N PHE A 81 -4.59 1.08 -2.40
CA PHE A 81 -5.57 1.79 -3.22
C PHE A 81 -6.25 2.88 -2.40
N ARG A 82 -6.35 4.07 -2.99
CA ARG A 82 -6.99 5.25 -2.39
C ARG A 82 -8.00 5.82 -3.35
N GLN A 83 -9.20 6.10 -2.85
CA GLN A 83 -10.19 6.83 -3.63
C GLN A 83 -9.86 8.33 -3.66
N LEU A 84 -9.96 8.94 -4.85
CA LEU A 84 -9.89 10.40 -5.02
C LEU A 84 -11.22 11.08 -4.68
#